data_AF-A0A377ZRD1-F1
#
_entry.id   AF-A0A377ZRD1-F1
#
_cell.length_a   1.000
_cell.length_b   1.000
_cell.length_c   1.000
_cell.angle_alpha   90.00
_cell.angle_beta   90.00
_cell.angle_gamma   90.00
#
_symmetry.space_group_name_H-M   'P 1'
#
loop_
_entity.id
_entity.type
_entity.pdbx_description
1 polymer ?
#
loop_
_entity_poly.entity_id
_entity_poly.type
_entity_poly.pdbx_seq_one_letter_code
_entity_poly.pdbx_strand_id
1 'polypeptide(L)'
;MPDYSFIQGFDRTQLYEHFFWTEDPSLAVINPPVDTAGFGAAFPYFDIISQWVMNVFSGKTSLPEKEAMRKWCAEHMASLHVKRFYDSWLETIRIGLLSGLLPDPARDFSRYWNIISSMVKPAYLATPPAFPEHGMMDSLFDFRIARIRILSGLGNDALGYLLKKGDITDAEYRAALEIDPRQSISVHLPYSQTYL
;
A
#
# COMPACT_ATOMS: atom_id res chain seq x y z
N MET A 1 23.55 8.98 -5.05
CA MET A 1 22.83 7.70 -5.10
C MET A 1 23.76 6.57 -4.70
N PRO A 2 23.24 5.42 -4.20
CA PRO A 2 24.06 4.23 -3.96
C PRO A 2 24.69 3.72 -5.26
N ASP A 3 25.95 3.30 -5.20
CA ASP A 3 26.66 2.69 -6.33
C ASP A 3 26.50 1.16 -6.27
N TYR A 4 25.91 0.60 -7.33
CA TYR A 4 25.70 -0.84 -7.50
C TYR A 4 26.61 -1.44 -8.60
N SER A 5 27.69 -0.74 -8.99
CA SER A 5 28.60 -1.15 -10.07
C SER A 5 29.26 -2.52 -9.86
N PHE A 6 29.25 -3.03 -8.63
CA PHE A 6 29.66 -4.39 -8.27
C PHE A 6 28.73 -5.49 -8.78
N ILE A 7 27.52 -5.18 -9.25
CA ILE A 7 26.58 -6.12 -9.89
C ILE A 7 26.63 -5.90 -11.40
N GLN A 8 27.25 -6.83 -12.13
CA GLN A 8 27.42 -6.71 -13.57
C GLN A 8 26.06 -6.70 -14.29
N GLY A 9 25.84 -5.69 -15.15
CA GLY A 9 24.62 -5.58 -15.95
C GLY A 9 23.39 -5.09 -15.18
N PHE A 10 23.53 -4.80 -13.89
CA PHE A 10 22.43 -4.26 -13.08
C PHE A 10 22.01 -2.87 -13.58
N ASP A 11 20.71 -2.73 -13.82
CA ASP A 11 20.09 -1.46 -14.19
C ASP A 11 19.02 -1.10 -13.15
N ARG A 12 19.30 -0.08 -12.35
CA ARG A 12 18.37 0.41 -11.33
C ARG A 12 17.05 0.95 -11.89
N THR A 13 17.00 1.31 -13.18
CA THR A 13 15.77 1.74 -13.85
C THR A 13 14.84 0.57 -14.17
N GLN A 14 15.35 -0.65 -14.03
CA GLN A 14 14.64 -1.91 -14.21
C GLN A 14 14.31 -2.57 -12.87
N LEU A 15 13.92 -1.77 -11.86
CA LEU A 15 13.46 -2.25 -10.57
C LEU A 15 11.93 -2.12 -10.48
N TYR A 16 11.23 -3.23 -10.61
CA TYR A 16 9.78 -3.29 -10.43
C TYR A 16 9.41 -2.95 -8.98
N GLU A 17 8.45 -2.03 -8.82
CA GLU A 17 8.06 -1.46 -7.52
C GLU A 17 9.25 -0.88 -6.73
N HIS A 18 10.35 -0.54 -7.44
CA HIS A 18 11.64 -0.11 -6.89
C HIS A 18 12.46 -1.18 -6.17
N PHE A 19 12.04 -2.45 -6.17
CA PHE A 19 12.73 -3.51 -5.41
C PHE A 19 13.23 -4.67 -6.27
N PHE A 20 12.42 -5.20 -7.19
CA PHE A 20 12.75 -6.45 -7.90
C PHE A 20 13.40 -6.16 -9.24
N TRP A 21 14.59 -6.72 -9.49
CA TRP A 21 15.25 -6.53 -10.79
C TRP A 21 14.52 -7.33 -11.87
N THR A 22 14.03 -6.66 -12.92
CA THR A 22 13.15 -7.30 -13.91
C THR A 22 13.85 -8.36 -14.76
N GLU A 23 15.18 -8.28 -14.91
CA GLU A 23 15.95 -9.25 -15.69
C GLU A 23 16.18 -10.56 -14.91
N ASP A 24 16.46 -10.46 -13.61
CA ASP A 24 16.55 -11.58 -12.68
C ASP A 24 15.85 -11.22 -11.36
N PRO A 25 14.56 -11.58 -11.20
CA PRO A 25 13.78 -11.23 -10.02
C PRO A 25 14.13 -12.05 -8.77
N SER A 26 15.18 -12.88 -8.81
CA SER A 26 15.81 -13.43 -7.60
C SER A 26 16.75 -12.41 -6.92
N LEU A 27 17.02 -11.28 -7.58
CA LEU A 27 17.71 -10.13 -7.01
C LEU A 27 16.69 -9.06 -6.59
N ALA A 28 16.77 -8.64 -5.33
CA ALA A 28 15.99 -7.53 -4.80
C ALA A 28 16.86 -6.48 -4.11
N VAL A 29 16.46 -5.21 -4.21
CA VAL A 29 17.06 -4.07 -3.52
C VAL A 29 16.07 -3.54 -2.50
N ILE A 30 16.47 -3.50 -1.22
CA ILE A 30 15.66 -2.93 -0.15
C ILE A 30 16.22 -1.53 0.16
N ASN A 31 15.57 -0.51 -0.39
CA ASN A 31 15.96 0.89 -0.24
C ASN A 31 14.73 1.79 -0.45
N PRO A 32 14.73 3.06 -0.02
CA PRO A 32 13.68 3.99 -0.41
C PRO A 32 13.59 4.09 -1.93
N PRO A 33 12.41 4.45 -2.47
CA PRO A 33 12.25 4.67 -3.89
C PRO A 33 13.30 5.66 -4.39
N VAL A 34 13.87 5.32 -5.52
CA VAL A 34 14.92 6.09 -6.18
C VAL A 34 14.49 7.55 -6.39
N ASP A 35 15.40 8.48 -6.09
CA ASP A 35 15.22 9.92 -6.35
C ASP A 35 13.99 10.53 -5.63
N THR A 36 13.59 9.91 -4.49
CA THR A 36 12.51 10.39 -3.63
C THR A 36 13.01 10.85 -2.26
N ALA A 37 12.29 11.81 -1.66
CA ALA A 37 12.46 12.18 -0.26
C ALA A 37 11.31 11.58 0.57
N GLY A 38 11.66 10.82 1.60
CA GLY A 38 10.69 10.15 2.46
C GLY A 38 10.18 11.02 3.60
N PHE A 39 8.90 10.89 3.90
CA PHE A 39 8.27 11.39 5.12
C PHE A 39 7.85 10.22 6.01
N GLY A 40 7.97 10.39 7.33
CA GLY A 40 7.62 9.37 8.31
C GLY A 40 8.74 8.36 8.63
N ALA A 41 8.41 7.34 9.42
CA ALA A 41 9.36 6.32 9.85
C ALA A 41 9.60 5.28 8.75
N ALA A 42 10.86 5.05 8.38
CA ALA A 42 11.23 4.14 7.30
C ALA A 42 11.26 2.65 7.70
N PHE A 43 11.37 2.34 9.00
CA PHE A 43 11.52 0.94 9.45
C PHE A 43 10.32 0.03 9.12
N PRO A 44 9.05 0.43 9.32
CA PRO A 44 7.90 -0.42 8.98
C PRO A 44 7.80 -0.67 7.47
N TYR A 45 8.19 0.33 6.68
CA TYR A 45 8.25 0.23 5.23
C TYR A 45 9.27 -0.83 4.79
N PHE A 46 10.50 -0.78 5.29
CA PHE A 46 11.51 -1.79 4.98
C PHE A 46 11.13 -3.19 5.48
N ASP A 47 10.46 -3.30 6.62
CA ASP A 47 10.00 -4.58 7.14
C ASP A 47 8.98 -5.25 6.19
N ILE A 48 7.97 -4.51 5.75
CA ILE A 48 6.97 -5.02 4.79
C ILE A 48 7.60 -5.40 3.45
N ILE A 49 8.54 -4.61 2.93
CA ILE A 49 9.26 -4.95 1.69
C ILE A 49 10.05 -6.23 1.87
N SER A 50 10.77 -6.36 3.00
CA SER A 50 11.56 -7.56 3.30
C SER A 50 10.68 -8.80 3.34
N GLN A 51 9.52 -8.72 4.01
CA GLN A 51 8.57 -9.82 4.05
C GLN A 51 8.02 -10.16 2.64
N TRP A 52 7.76 -9.16 1.80
CA TRP A 52 7.31 -9.40 0.43
C TRP A 52 8.37 -10.10 -0.41
N VAL A 53 9.62 -9.62 -0.37
CA VAL A 53 10.77 -10.25 -1.04
C VAL A 53 10.92 -11.71 -0.61
N MET A 54 10.85 -11.98 0.69
CA MET A 54 10.93 -13.36 1.21
C MET A 54 9.78 -14.24 0.75
N ASN A 55 8.56 -13.71 0.65
CA ASN A 55 7.42 -14.45 0.11
C ASN A 55 7.58 -14.76 -1.38
N VAL A 56 8.16 -13.84 -2.16
CA VAL A 56 8.49 -14.07 -3.57
C VAL A 56 9.56 -15.16 -3.71
N PHE A 57 10.68 -15.03 -2.98
CA PHE A 57 11.78 -15.99 -3.08
C PHE A 57 11.42 -17.39 -2.59
N SER A 58 10.47 -17.48 -1.64
CA SER A 58 9.94 -18.77 -1.17
C SER A 58 8.78 -19.32 -2.01
N GLY A 59 8.37 -18.62 -3.07
CA GLY A 59 7.28 -19.04 -3.97
C GLY A 59 5.87 -18.93 -3.38
N LYS A 60 5.70 -18.21 -2.26
CA LYS A 60 4.39 -17.95 -1.64
C LYS A 60 3.58 -16.88 -2.38
N THR A 61 4.29 -15.90 -2.96
CA THR A 61 3.71 -14.82 -3.77
C THR A 61 4.41 -14.80 -5.12
N SER A 62 3.65 -14.61 -6.20
CA SER A 62 4.23 -14.45 -7.53
C SER A 62 4.34 -12.99 -7.91
N LEU A 63 5.41 -12.62 -8.61
CA LEU A 63 5.49 -11.34 -9.30
C LEU A 63 4.67 -11.40 -10.60
N PRO A 64 4.26 -10.24 -11.15
CA PRO A 64 3.72 -10.17 -12.49
C PRO A 64 4.70 -10.70 -13.55
N GLU A 65 4.17 -11.01 -14.74
CA GLU A 65 4.98 -11.36 -15.90
C GLU A 65 6.01 -10.27 -16.22
N LYS A 66 7.16 -10.69 -16.77
CA LYS A 66 8.30 -9.81 -17.06
C LYS A 66 7.93 -8.55 -17.86
N GLU A 67 7.03 -8.69 -18.82
CA GLU A 67 6.57 -7.58 -19.66
C GLU A 67 5.76 -6.55 -18.86
N ALA A 68 4.91 -7.00 -17.93
CA ALA A 68 4.14 -6.11 -17.06
C ALA A 68 5.08 -5.34 -16.12
N MET A 69 6.09 -6.01 -15.57
CA MET A 69 7.11 -5.37 -14.74
C MET A 69 7.91 -4.32 -15.51
N ARG A 70 8.32 -4.62 -16.75
CA ARG A 70 9.03 -3.66 -17.63
C ARG A 70 8.18 -2.46 -17.99
N LYS A 71 6.88 -2.66 -18.29
CA LYS A 71 5.94 -1.56 -18.54
C LYS A 71 5.82 -0.65 -17.33
N TRP A 72 5.67 -1.23 -16.14
CA TRP A 72 5.64 -0.46 -14.90
C TRP A 72 6.93 0.36 -14.72
N CYS A 73 8.10 -0.23 -14.96
CA CYS A 73 9.39 0.47 -14.88
C CYS A 73 9.46 1.63 -15.88
N ALA A 74 9.05 1.40 -17.13
CA ALA A 74 9.05 2.42 -18.17
C ALA A 74 8.15 3.62 -17.79
N GLU A 75 7.02 3.38 -17.13
CA GLU A 75 6.10 4.44 -16.67
C GLU A 75 6.66 5.19 -15.44
N HIS A 76 7.11 4.45 -14.43
CA HIS A 76 7.44 5.03 -13.11
C HIS A 76 8.88 5.55 -13.05
N MET A 77 9.78 5.07 -13.92
CA MET A 77 11.16 5.54 -14.01
C MET A 77 11.39 6.56 -15.15
N ALA A 78 10.34 6.95 -15.89
CA ALA A 78 10.42 7.84 -17.05
C ALA A 78 10.90 9.28 -16.76
N SER A 79 11.00 9.69 -15.51
CA SER A 79 11.23 11.09 -15.14
C SER A 79 11.92 11.23 -13.78
N LEU A 80 13.11 10.63 -13.66
CA LEU A 80 13.94 10.67 -12.45
C LEU A 80 14.42 12.09 -12.06
N HIS A 81 14.27 13.07 -12.95
CA HIS A 81 14.62 14.47 -12.68
C HIS A 81 13.52 15.24 -11.91
N VAL A 82 12.31 14.68 -11.79
CA VAL A 82 11.24 15.28 -11.02
C VAL A 82 11.39 14.84 -9.56
N LYS A 83 11.59 15.80 -8.65
CA LYS A 83 11.64 15.52 -7.22
C LYS A 83 10.31 14.93 -6.77
N ARG A 84 10.35 13.70 -6.26
CA ARG A 84 9.18 13.00 -5.75
C ARG A 84 9.29 12.84 -4.24
N PHE A 85 8.14 12.74 -3.60
CA PHE A 85 8.03 12.44 -2.18
C PHE A 85 7.28 11.14 -2.00
N TYR A 86 7.65 10.39 -0.98
CA TYR A 86 6.87 9.23 -0.58
C TYR A 86 6.52 9.35 0.90
N ASP A 87 5.29 8.98 1.22
CA ASP A 87 4.85 8.81 2.60
C ASP A 87 5.14 7.38 3.01
N SER A 88 6.06 7.20 3.97
CA SER A 88 6.53 5.86 4.35
C SER A 88 5.39 5.00 4.88
N TRP A 89 4.39 5.59 5.55
CA TRP A 89 3.27 4.83 6.11
C TRP A 89 2.27 4.43 5.02
N LEU A 90 1.86 5.36 4.16
CA LEU A 90 0.94 5.05 3.07
C LEU A 90 1.56 4.04 2.08
N GLU A 91 2.86 4.13 1.79
CA GLU A 91 3.55 3.12 1.00
C GLU A 91 3.61 1.77 1.71
N THR A 92 3.79 1.74 3.04
CA THR A 92 3.73 0.50 3.82
C THR A 92 2.37 -0.17 3.65
N ILE A 93 1.28 0.60 3.71
CA ILE A 93 -0.08 0.07 3.49
C ILE A 93 -0.26 -0.41 2.05
N ARG A 94 0.12 0.40 1.05
CA ARG A 94 0.00 0.06 -0.37
C ARG A 94 0.75 -1.23 -0.73
N ILE A 95 2.02 -1.33 -0.33
CA ILE A 95 2.86 -2.52 -0.58
C ILE A 95 2.35 -3.71 0.23
N GLY A 96 1.93 -3.50 1.47
CA GLY A 96 1.35 -4.55 2.30
C GLY A 96 0.09 -5.16 1.70
N LEU A 97 -0.77 -4.35 1.09
CA LEU A 97 -1.93 -4.83 0.32
C LEU A 97 -1.51 -5.53 -0.98
N LEU A 98 -0.61 -4.93 -1.75
CA LEU A 98 -0.12 -5.49 -3.03
C LEU A 98 0.53 -6.87 -2.85
N SER A 99 1.28 -7.04 -1.76
CA SER A 99 2.01 -8.27 -1.42
C SER A 99 1.15 -9.31 -0.70
N GLY A 100 -0.09 -8.97 -0.35
CA GLY A 100 -1.00 -9.83 0.43
C GLY A 100 -0.58 -10.02 1.89
N LEU A 101 0.29 -9.15 2.42
CA LEU A 101 0.74 -9.18 3.83
C LEU A 101 -0.26 -8.51 4.78
N LEU A 102 -1.06 -7.58 4.28
CA LEU A 102 -2.13 -6.93 5.04
C LEU A 102 -3.50 -7.56 4.75
N PRO A 103 -4.47 -7.41 5.66
CA PRO A 103 -5.83 -7.89 5.42
C PRO A 103 -6.40 -7.30 4.13
N ASP A 104 -6.92 -8.17 3.26
CA ASP A 104 -7.62 -7.76 2.05
C ASP A 104 -8.90 -6.99 2.44
N PRO A 105 -9.01 -5.69 2.13
CA PRO A 105 -10.14 -4.86 2.55
C PRO A 105 -11.46 -5.30 1.92
N ALA A 106 -11.44 -6.04 0.79
CA ALA A 106 -12.64 -6.61 0.19
C ALA A 106 -13.15 -7.85 0.96
N ARG A 107 -12.32 -8.45 1.81
CA ARG A 107 -12.62 -9.69 2.55
C ARG A 107 -12.67 -9.51 4.06
N ASP A 108 -11.88 -8.59 4.60
CA ASP A 108 -11.75 -8.31 6.02
C ASP A 108 -11.52 -6.81 6.26
N PHE A 109 -12.59 -6.04 6.05
CA PHE A 109 -12.52 -4.59 6.08
C PHE A 109 -12.25 -4.07 7.48
N SER A 110 -12.82 -4.69 8.52
CA SER A 110 -12.59 -4.21 9.90
C SER A 110 -11.13 -4.38 10.31
N ARG A 111 -10.47 -5.50 10.00
CA ARG A 111 -9.04 -5.64 10.31
C ARG A 111 -8.19 -4.64 9.53
N TYR A 112 -8.46 -4.44 8.24
CA TYR A 112 -7.79 -3.41 7.44
C TYR A 112 -7.99 -2.01 8.04
N TRP A 113 -9.25 -1.65 8.32
CA TRP A 113 -9.63 -0.35 8.88
C TRP A 113 -8.94 -0.07 10.21
N ASN A 114 -8.87 -1.07 11.08
CA ASN A 114 -8.23 -0.94 12.39
C ASN A 114 -6.73 -0.65 12.27
N ILE A 115 -6.05 -1.09 11.21
CA ILE A 115 -4.63 -0.73 10.98
C ILE A 115 -4.53 0.74 10.57
N ILE A 116 -5.32 1.16 9.58
CA ILE A 116 -5.15 2.48 8.97
C ILE A 116 -5.76 3.64 9.77
N SER A 117 -6.65 3.33 10.71
CA SER A 117 -7.32 4.33 11.58
C SER A 117 -6.82 4.33 13.03
N SER A 118 -5.96 3.39 13.40
CA SER A 118 -5.28 3.43 14.70
C SER A 118 -4.07 4.36 14.64
N MET A 119 -3.61 4.77 15.81
CA MET A 119 -2.27 5.33 15.95
C MET A 119 -1.21 4.41 15.32
N VAL A 120 -0.22 5.01 14.65
CA VAL A 120 0.81 4.26 13.92
C VAL A 120 1.68 3.48 14.90
N LYS A 121 1.51 2.15 14.91
CA LYS A 121 2.36 1.20 15.62
C LYS A 121 2.80 0.09 14.67
N PRO A 122 4.10 -0.14 14.47
CA PRO A 122 4.58 -1.17 13.53
C PRO A 122 4.05 -2.58 13.84
N ALA A 123 3.83 -2.89 15.13
CA ALA A 123 3.25 -4.16 15.57
C ALA A 123 1.87 -4.45 14.96
N TYR A 124 1.11 -3.43 14.57
CA TYR A 124 -0.22 -3.59 13.97
C TYR A 124 -0.20 -4.11 12.55
N LEU A 125 0.94 -4.04 11.85
CA LEU A 125 1.11 -4.65 10.53
C LEU A 125 1.08 -6.18 10.63
N ALA A 126 1.64 -6.75 11.71
CA ALA A 126 1.62 -8.19 11.96
C ALA A 126 0.36 -8.62 12.71
N THR A 127 -0.09 -7.83 13.69
CA THR A 127 -1.27 -8.13 14.50
C THR A 127 -2.16 -6.89 14.60
N PRO A 128 -3.10 -6.73 13.65
CA PRO A 128 -4.09 -5.67 13.68
C PRO A 128 -4.85 -5.63 15.01
N PRO A 129 -5.12 -4.45 15.57
CA PRO A 129 -5.88 -4.37 16.81
C PRO A 129 -7.35 -4.75 16.55
N ALA A 130 -8.03 -5.23 17.60
CA ALA A 130 -9.43 -5.64 17.49
C ALA A 130 -10.39 -4.46 17.24
N PHE A 131 -10.00 -3.27 17.71
CA PHE A 131 -10.68 -2.00 17.49
C PHE A 131 -9.63 -0.91 17.22
N PRO A 132 -9.98 0.19 16.54
CA PRO A 132 -9.06 1.29 16.34
C PRO A 132 -8.57 1.86 17.68
N GLU A 133 -7.26 2.00 17.83
CA GLU A 133 -6.66 2.69 18.97
C GLU A 133 -6.47 4.17 18.64
N HIS A 134 -7.22 5.02 19.34
CA HIS A 134 -7.27 6.44 19.03
C HIS A 134 -6.06 7.21 19.56
N GLY A 135 -5.54 8.11 18.72
CA GLY A 135 -4.58 9.13 19.10
C GLY A 135 -5.22 10.31 19.85
N MET A 136 -4.38 11.13 20.49
CA MET A 136 -4.84 12.30 21.27
C MET A 136 -5.63 13.34 20.47
N MET A 137 -5.40 13.42 19.16
CA MET A 137 -6.00 14.43 18.28
C MET A 137 -7.06 13.84 17.33
N ASP A 138 -7.40 12.55 17.47
CA ASP A 138 -8.31 11.88 16.54
C ASP A 138 -9.72 12.46 16.56
N SER A 139 -10.12 13.05 17.69
CA SER A 139 -11.41 13.75 17.81
C SER A 139 -11.55 14.99 16.91
N LEU A 140 -10.46 15.46 16.30
CA LEU A 140 -10.47 16.56 15.34
C LEU A 140 -10.88 16.12 13.93
N PHE A 141 -10.97 14.81 13.67
CA PHE A 141 -11.24 14.25 12.35
C PHE A 141 -12.52 13.41 12.34
N ASP A 142 -13.29 13.48 11.24
CA ASP A 142 -14.45 12.62 11.06
C ASP A 142 -14.04 11.28 10.40
N PHE A 143 -13.61 10.34 11.24
CA PHE A 143 -13.28 8.99 10.81
C PHE A 143 -14.48 8.21 10.26
N ARG A 144 -15.72 8.57 10.60
CA ARG A 144 -16.91 7.87 10.09
C ARG A 144 -17.09 8.19 8.61
N ILE A 145 -17.01 9.47 8.25
CA ILE A 145 -17.08 9.88 6.82
C ILE A 145 -15.93 9.27 6.03
N ALA A 146 -14.70 9.29 6.57
CA ALA A 146 -13.55 8.67 5.92
C ALA A 146 -13.76 7.16 5.68
N ARG A 147 -14.30 6.45 6.68
CA ARG A 147 -14.63 5.02 6.56
C ARG A 147 -15.61 4.75 5.43
N ILE A 148 -16.70 5.52 5.33
CA ILE A 148 -17.69 5.37 4.25
C ILE A 148 -17.08 5.62 2.87
N ARG A 149 -16.25 6.66 2.72
CA ARG A 149 -15.56 6.98 1.46
C ARG A 149 -14.56 5.91 1.04
N ILE A 150 -13.92 5.24 2.00
CA ILE A 150 -13.01 4.12 1.70
C ILE A 150 -13.81 2.86 1.34
N LEU A 151 -14.92 2.59 2.04
CA LEU A 151 -15.84 1.51 1.70
C LEU A 151 -16.40 1.65 0.27
N SER A 152 -16.76 2.87 -0.14
CA SER A 152 -17.24 3.13 -1.50
C SER A 152 -16.19 2.82 -2.58
N GLY A 153 -14.91 2.68 -2.21
CA GLY A 153 -13.82 2.29 -3.11
C GLY A 153 -13.72 0.79 -3.41
N LEU A 154 -14.48 -0.07 -2.72
CA LEU A 154 -14.38 -1.54 -2.84
C LEU A 154 -15.25 -2.15 -3.97
N GLY A 155 -16.24 -1.40 -4.46
CA GLY A 155 -17.22 -1.89 -5.42
C GLY A 155 -18.35 -2.73 -4.78
N ASN A 156 -19.44 -2.89 -5.53
CA ASN A 156 -20.71 -3.42 -4.99
C ASN A 156 -20.62 -4.88 -4.50
N ASP A 157 -19.87 -5.73 -5.21
CA ASP A 157 -19.75 -7.15 -4.87
C ASP A 157 -19.03 -7.35 -3.52
N ALA A 158 -17.93 -6.63 -3.31
CA ALA A 158 -17.20 -6.64 -2.05
C ALA A 158 -18.05 -6.08 -0.90
N LEU A 159 -18.74 -4.96 -1.13
CA LEU A 159 -19.66 -4.38 -0.15
C LEU A 159 -20.77 -5.36 0.25
N GLY A 160 -21.38 -6.04 -0.72
CA GLY A 160 -22.41 -7.05 -0.46
C GLY A 160 -21.88 -8.25 0.31
N TYR A 161 -20.65 -8.70 0.00
CA TYR A 161 -19.96 -9.75 0.75
C TYR A 161 -19.72 -9.35 2.22
N LEU A 162 -19.17 -8.16 2.44
CA LEU A 162 -18.85 -7.64 3.78
C LEU A 162 -20.11 -7.45 4.63
N LEU A 163 -21.19 -6.95 4.03
CA LEU A 163 -22.48 -6.83 4.71
C LEU A 163 -23.02 -8.20 5.14
N LYS A 164 -23.00 -9.19 4.23
CA LYS A 164 -23.46 -10.56 4.53
C LYS A 164 -22.61 -11.23 5.61
N LYS A 165 -21.30 -10.96 5.63
CA LYS A 165 -20.36 -11.43 6.66
C LYS A 165 -20.59 -10.75 8.01
N GLY A 166 -21.26 -9.59 8.04
CA GLY A 166 -21.44 -8.76 9.24
C GLY A 166 -20.23 -7.90 9.58
N ASP A 167 -19.33 -7.69 8.62
CA ASP A 167 -18.11 -6.88 8.78
C ASP A 167 -18.38 -5.37 8.64
N ILE A 168 -19.48 -5.05 7.95
CA ILE A 168 -20.06 -3.69 7.88
C ILE A 168 -21.56 -3.76 8.18
N THR A 169 -22.10 -2.63 8.64
CA THR A 169 -23.52 -2.47 8.91
C THR A 169 -24.32 -2.14 7.65
N ASP A 170 -25.64 -2.36 7.68
CA ASP A 170 -26.55 -1.95 6.60
C ASP A 170 -26.52 -0.42 6.35
N ALA A 171 -26.34 0.38 7.41
CA ALA A 171 -26.19 1.83 7.29
C ALA A 171 -24.90 2.21 6.54
N GLU A 172 -23.77 1.57 6.85
CA GLU A 172 -22.49 1.81 6.16
C GLU A 172 -22.56 1.35 4.70
N TYR A 173 -23.18 0.20 4.44
CA TYR A 173 -23.39 -0.32 3.09
C TYR A 173 -24.17 0.68 2.22
N ARG A 174 -25.34 1.15 2.70
CA ARG A 174 -26.15 2.12 1.96
C ARG A 174 -25.43 3.44 1.76
N ALA A 175 -24.81 3.97 2.81
CA ALA A 175 -24.07 5.21 2.73
C ALA A 175 -22.92 5.13 1.72
N ALA A 176 -22.19 3.99 1.65
CA ALA A 176 -21.11 3.79 0.69
C ALA A 176 -21.60 3.75 -0.77
N LEU A 177 -22.80 3.20 -1.03
CA LEU A 177 -23.40 3.19 -2.38
C LEU A 177 -23.84 4.58 -2.85
N GLU A 178 -24.16 5.49 -1.93
CA GLU A 178 -24.65 6.84 -2.21
C GLU A 178 -23.52 7.88 -2.36
N ILE A 179 -22.27 7.52 -2.06
CA ILE A 179 -21.11 8.41 -2.21
C ILE A 179 -20.94 8.84 -3.66
N ASP A 180 -20.78 10.15 -3.88
CA ASP A 180 -20.31 10.69 -5.16
C ASP A 180 -18.96 10.04 -5.52
N PRO A 181 -18.81 9.42 -6.70
CA PRO A 181 -17.57 8.75 -7.10
C PRO A 181 -16.31 9.62 -6.96
N ARG A 182 -16.44 10.95 -7.08
CA ARG A 182 -15.33 11.92 -6.92
C ARG A 182 -14.85 12.06 -5.47
N GLN A 183 -15.66 11.63 -4.51
CA GLN A 183 -15.34 11.61 -3.09
C GLN A 183 -14.93 10.22 -2.60
N SER A 184 -15.04 9.19 -3.45
CA SER A 184 -14.61 7.84 -3.13
C SER A 184 -13.09 7.81 -2.97
N ILE A 185 -12.62 7.09 -1.97
CA ILE A 185 -11.20 6.94 -1.65
C ILE A 185 -10.83 5.48 -1.91
N SER A 186 -9.81 5.26 -2.74
CA SER A 186 -9.28 3.92 -2.96
C SER A 186 -8.71 3.34 -1.66
N VAL A 187 -8.96 2.06 -1.41
CA VAL A 187 -8.37 1.30 -0.31
C VAL A 187 -6.85 1.20 -0.38
N HIS A 188 -6.23 1.50 -1.52
CA HIS A 188 -4.77 1.60 -1.63
C HIS A 188 -4.22 2.95 -1.14
N LEU A 189 -5.08 3.89 -0.74
CA LEU A 189 -4.75 5.22 -0.21
C LEU A 189 -3.71 5.97 -1.07
N PRO A 190 -3.93 6.11 -2.39
CA PRO A 190 -2.98 6.79 -3.25
C PRO A 190 -2.84 8.25 -2.83
N TYR A 191 -1.63 8.78 -2.95
CA TYR A 191 -1.31 10.17 -2.64
C TYR A 191 -0.44 10.78 -3.75
N SER A 192 -0.43 12.11 -3.83
CA SER A 192 0.41 12.81 -4.80
C SER A 192 1.87 12.75 -4.35
N GLN A 193 2.71 12.16 -5.20
CA GLN A 193 4.17 12.13 -5.00
C GLN A 193 4.85 13.41 -5.50
N THR A 194 4.14 14.29 -6.20
CA THR A 194 4.65 15.58 -6.69
C THR A 194 4.15 16.74 -5.84
N TYR A 195 5.02 17.69 -5.55
CA TYR A 195 4.61 18.99 -5.02
C TYR A 195 3.85 19.74 -6.12
N LEU A 196 2.67 20.27 -5.81
CA LEU A 196 1.96 21.23 -6.65
C LEU A 196 2.50 22.64 -6.43
#